data_AF-A0A0M2KJG3-F1
#
_entry.id   AF-A0A0M2KJG3-F1
#
_cell.length_a   1.000
_cell.length_b   1.000
_cell.length_c   1.000
_cell.angle_alpha   90.00
_cell.angle_beta   90.00
_cell.angle_gamma   90.00
#
_symmetry.space_group_name_H-M   'P 1'
#
loop_
_entity.id
_entity.type
_entity.pdbx_description
1 polymer ?
#
loop_
_entity_poly.entity_id
_entity_poly.type
_entity_poly.pdbx_seq_one_letter_code
_entity_poly.pdbx_strand_id
1 'polypeptide(L)'
;MDGLTMKKIISFLVLTMLNGSVFAAQIVPKKDLKNYTKKERVSVANVRGGKSKAVDALKAEVNKKGGEYMYISSLGTPGDSSHWRGTAIVLEKK
;
A
#
# COMPACT_ATOMS: atom_id res chain seq x y z
N MET A 1 -41.89 -33.52 24.49
CA MET A 1 -40.45 -33.73 24.71
C MET A 1 -39.70 -33.06 23.57
N ASP A 2 -39.47 -31.77 23.79
CA ASP A 2 -38.55 -30.91 23.07
C ASP A 2 -37.12 -31.46 23.19
N GLY A 3 -36.25 -31.17 22.20
CA GLY A 3 -34.82 -31.39 22.38
C GLY A 3 -34.03 -31.82 21.15
N LEU A 4 -34.31 -31.27 19.97
CA LEU A 4 -33.35 -31.32 18.86
C LEU A 4 -33.01 -29.93 18.30
N THR A 5 -33.03 -28.92 19.19
CA THR A 5 -32.54 -27.56 18.92
C THR A 5 -31.28 -27.33 19.75
N MET A 6 -30.29 -26.60 19.18
CA MET A 6 -29.07 -26.08 19.85
C MET A 6 -27.72 -26.83 19.82
N LYS A 7 -27.39 -27.72 18.87
CA LYS A 7 -25.97 -28.19 18.79
C LYS A 7 -25.21 -28.12 17.46
N LYS A 8 -25.83 -27.74 16.34
CA LYS A 8 -25.14 -27.75 15.04
C LYS A 8 -25.09 -26.42 14.29
N ILE A 9 -25.71 -25.36 14.82
CA ILE A 9 -25.82 -24.08 14.10
C ILE A 9 -24.67 -23.11 14.47
N ILE A 10 -23.92 -23.36 15.54
CA ILE A 10 -22.90 -22.42 16.04
C ILE A 10 -21.63 -22.38 15.16
N SER A 11 -21.41 -23.34 14.26
CA SER A 11 -20.14 -23.45 13.52
C SER A 11 -20.08 -22.73 12.16
N PHE A 12 -21.11 -21.99 11.73
CA PHE A 12 -21.13 -21.39 10.38
C PHE A 12 -20.83 -19.88 10.32
N LEU A 13 -20.56 -19.21 11.45
CA LEU A 13 -20.54 -17.74 11.51
C LEU A 13 -19.16 -17.06 11.45
N VAL A 14 -18.05 -17.78 11.23
CA VAL A 14 -16.70 -17.22 11.45
C VAL A 14 -15.92 -16.91 10.16
N LEU A 15 -16.49 -17.11 8.95
CA LEU A 15 -15.68 -17.08 7.71
C LEU A 15 -15.74 -15.76 6.89
N THR A 16 -16.32 -14.66 7.38
CA THR A 16 -16.55 -13.46 6.55
C THR A 16 -15.63 -12.25 6.82
N MET A 17 -14.61 -12.36 7.69
CA MET A 17 -13.80 -11.19 8.09
C MET A 17 -12.50 -10.95 7.30
N LEU A 18 -12.26 -11.63 6.18
CA LEU A 18 -11.04 -11.41 5.38
C LEU A 18 -11.31 -10.57 4.11
N ASN A 19 -12.07 -9.49 4.23
CA ASN A 19 -12.09 -8.44 3.20
C ASN A 19 -10.98 -7.43 3.50
N GLY A 20 -9.73 -7.89 3.45
CA GLY A 20 -8.58 -6.99 3.43
C GLY A 20 -8.59 -6.25 2.11
N SER A 21 -9.14 -5.04 2.07
CA SER A 21 -9.09 -4.20 0.89
C SER A 21 -7.63 -3.87 0.58
N VAL A 22 -7.06 -4.54 -0.43
CA VAL A 22 -5.73 -4.23 -0.96
C VAL A 22 -5.87 -2.96 -1.79
N PHE A 23 -6.02 -1.81 -1.12
CA PHE A 23 -5.96 -0.53 -1.81
C PHE A 23 -4.53 -0.31 -2.30
N ALA A 24 -4.37 -0.07 -3.60
CA ALA A 24 -3.11 0.37 -4.15
C ALA A 24 -2.83 1.80 -3.67
N ALA A 25 -1.68 2.04 -3.05
CA ALA A 25 -1.30 3.37 -2.54
C ALA A 25 -1.52 4.46 -3.61
N GLN A 26 -2.34 5.45 -3.26
CA GLN A 26 -2.69 6.55 -4.16
C GLN A 26 -1.56 7.59 -4.17
N ILE A 27 -1.17 8.02 -5.37
CA ILE A 27 -0.15 9.05 -5.53
C ILE A 27 -0.79 10.42 -5.32
N VAL A 28 -0.38 11.11 -4.27
CA VAL A 28 -0.79 12.47 -3.96
C VAL A 28 0.19 13.46 -4.60
N PRO A 29 -0.29 14.44 -5.39
CA PRO A 29 0.58 15.46 -5.96
C PRO A 29 1.00 16.48 -4.89
N LYS A 30 2.13 17.15 -5.11
CA LYS A 30 2.71 18.11 -4.15
C LYS A 30 1.72 19.18 -3.67
N LYS A 31 0.79 19.62 -4.54
CA LYS A 31 -0.23 20.64 -4.25
C LYS A 31 -1.19 20.23 -3.11
N ASP A 32 -1.45 18.93 -2.98
CA ASP A 32 -2.43 18.40 -2.04
C ASP A 32 -1.79 17.95 -0.71
N LEU A 33 -0.45 17.91 -0.63
CA LEU A 33 0.32 17.51 0.56
C LEU A 33 -0.08 18.24 1.85
N LYS A 34 -0.58 19.47 1.76
CA LYS A 34 -1.04 20.25 2.93
C LYS A 34 -2.17 19.58 3.70
N ASN A 35 -2.97 18.77 3.01
CA ASN A 35 -4.12 18.02 3.56
C ASN A 35 -3.71 16.68 4.18
N TYR A 36 -2.41 16.35 4.18
CA TYR A 36 -1.89 15.08 4.66
C TYR A 36 -0.81 15.27 5.71
N THR A 37 -0.66 14.26 6.56
CA THR A 37 0.44 14.11 7.52
C THR A 37 1.47 13.17 6.94
N LYS A 38 2.75 13.58 6.95
CA LYS A 38 3.86 12.73 6.51
C LYS A 38 4.21 11.78 7.64
N LYS A 39 4.15 10.47 7.39
CA LYS A 39 4.44 9.43 8.39
C LYS A 39 5.88 8.98 8.29
N GLU A 40 6.18 8.22 7.24
CA GLU A 40 7.49 7.61 7.05
C GLU A 40 7.93 7.72 5.59
N ARG A 41 9.20 7.42 5.34
CA ARG A 41 9.80 7.43 4.01
C ARG A 41 10.10 6.01 3.58
N VAL A 42 9.70 5.67 2.37
CA VAL A 42 10.06 4.40 1.71
C VAL A 42 10.96 4.70 0.52
N SER A 43 11.94 3.83 0.30
CA SER A 43 12.87 3.95 -0.81
C SER A 43 13.02 2.61 -1.50
N VAL A 44 13.06 2.65 -2.82
CA VAL A 44 13.39 1.49 -3.65
C VAL A 44 14.67 1.78 -4.41
N ALA A 45 15.49 0.75 -4.57
CA ALA A 45 16.72 0.78 -5.34
C ALA A 45 16.80 -0.46 -6.23
N ASN A 46 17.62 -0.39 -7.27
CA ASN A 46 17.88 -1.51 -8.17
C ASN A 46 16.62 -2.09 -8.84
N VAL A 47 15.59 -1.27 -9.06
CA VAL A 47 14.35 -1.74 -9.70
C VAL A 47 14.59 -1.84 -11.20
N ARG A 48 14.71 -3.06 -11.72
CA ARG A 48 14.94 -3.30 -13.14
C ARG A 48 13.70 -2.98 -13.97
N GLY A 49 13.91 -2.31 -15.10
CA GLY A 49 12.84 -2.00 -16.06
C GLY A 49 12.66 -0.50 -16.28
N GLY A 50 11.41 -0.05 -16.40
CA GLY A 50 11.06 1.34 -16.67
C GLY A 50 10.49 2.09 -15.45
N LYS A 51 10.19 3.37 -15.64
CA LYS A 51 9.58 4.27 -14.64
C LYS A 51 8.36 3.65 -13.95
N SER A 52 7.49 2.98 -14.71
CA SER A 52 6.28 2.34 -14.16
C SER A 52 6.63 1.29 -13.12
N LYS A 53 7.61 0.42 -13.39
CA LYS A 53 8.03 -0.64 -12.45
C LYS A 53 8.59 -0.05 -11.15
N ALA A 54 9.30 1.06 -11.24
CA ALA A 54 9.80 1.77 -10.07
C ALA A 54 8.68 2.40 -9.23
N VAL A 55 7.64 2.95 -9.88
CA VAL A 55 6.44 3.44 -9.20
C VAL A 55 5.65 2.30 -8.55
N ASP A 56 5.49 1.18 -9.24
CA ASP A 56 4.79 0.01 -8.71
C ASP A 56 5.54 -0.60 -7.52
N ALA A 57 6.87 -0.65 -7.57
CA ALA A 57 7.70 -1.05 -6.44
C ALA A 57 7.53 -0.11 -5.24
N LEU A 58 7.49 1.21 -5.46
CA LEU A 58 7.21 2.17 -4.39
C LEU A 58 5.82 1.96 -3.79
N LYS A 59 4.78 1.78 -4.61
CA LYS A 59 3.42 1.49 -4.13
C LYS A 59 3.37 0.21 -3.30
N ALA A 60 4.07 -0.84 -3.73
CA ALA A 60 4.15 -2.09 -2.99
C ALA A 60 4.79 -1.89 -1.61
N GLU A 61 5.87 -1.11 -1.52
CA GLU A 61 6.49 -0.77 -0.24
C GLU A 61 5.57 0.05 0.66
N VAL A 62 4.85 1.03 0.12
CA VAL A 62 3.86 1.79 0.89
C VAL A 62 2.72 0.90 1.38
N ASN A 63 2.23 -0.01 0.53
CA ASN A 63 1.17 -0.96 0.89
C ASN A 63 1.60 -1.92 2.00
N LYS A 64 2.84 -2.44 1.95
CA LYS A 64 3.41 -3.28 3.03
C LYS A 64 3.41 -2.57 4.38
N LYS A 65 3.46 -1.25 4.37
CA LYS A 65 3.46 -0.39 5.54
C LYS A 65 2.06 0.04 5.99
N GLY A 66 1.02 -0.42 5.30
CA GLY A 66 -0.36 -0.03 5.57
C GLY A 66 -0.68 1.41 5.15
N GLY A 67 0.16 2.01 4.29
CA GLY A 67 -0.07 3.36 3.79
C GLY A 67 -1.08 3.37 2.64
N GLU A 68 -2.10 4.22 2.75
CA GLU A 68 -3.09 4.41 1.68
C GLU A 68 -2.66 5.48 0.66
N TYR A 69 -1.86 6.45 1.10
CA TYR A 69 -1.45 7.61 0.30
C TYR A 69 0.07 7.71 0.27
N MET A 70 0.61 8.15 -0.86
CA MET A 70 2.04 8.37 -1.01
C MET A 70 2.38 9.58 -1.86
N TYR A 71 3.50 10.22 -1.54
CA TYR A 71 4.09 11.27 -2.36
C TYR A 71 5.47 10.85 -2.84
N ILE A 72 5.65 10.77 -4.16
CA ILE A 72 6.94 10.48 -4.76
C ILE A 72 7.81 11.73 -4.68
N SER A 73 8.83 11.68 -3.83
CA SER A 73 9.81 12.76 -3.65
C SER A 73 10.92 12.73 -4.70
N SER A 74 11.32 11.54 -5.15
CA SER A 74 12.34 11.36 -6.18
C SER A 74 12.11 10.06 -6.95
N LEU A 75 12.46 10.05 -8.24
CA LEU A 75 12.42 8.88 -9.10
C LEU A 75 13.40 9.08 -10.27
N GLY A 76 14.33 8.15 -10.47
CA GLY A 76 15.30 8.23 -11.56
C GLY A 76 16.23 7.03 -11.65
N THR A 77 17.13 7.03 -12.63
CA THR A 77 18.12 5.97 -12.84
C THR A 77 19.53 6.45 -12.43
N PRO A 78 20.37 5.61 -11.81
CA PRO A 78 21.75 5.95 -11.49
C PRO A 78 22.67 5.67 -12.69
N GLY A 79 22.58 6.44 -13.79
CA GLY A 79 23.54 6.38 -14.92
C GLY A 79 23.55 5.08 -15.76
N ASP A 80 23.30 3.93 -15.13
CA ASP A 80 22.94 2.66 -15.73
C ASP A 80 21.45 2.71 -16.04
N SER A 81 21.15 2.85 -17.33
CA SER A 81 19.82 3.06 -17.90
C SER A 81 18.80 1.96 -17.55
N SER A 82 19.23 0.85 -16.94
CA SER A 82 18.40 -0.32 -16.66
C SER A 82 17.87 -0.41 -15.23
N HIS A 83 18.42 0.38 -14.31
CA HIS A 83 18.12 0.29 -12.89
C HIS A 83 17.46 1.58 -12.39
N TRP A 84 16.28 1.47 -11.79
CA TRP A 84 15.58 2.60 -11.22
C TRP A 84 15.73 2.64 -9.70
N ARG A 85 15.77 3.86 -9.18
CA ARG A 85 15.70 4.18 -7.77
C ARG A 85 14.66 5.26 -7.54
N GLY A 86 14.04 5.24 -6.38
CA GLY A 86 13.02 6.23 -6.05
C GLY A 86 12.79 6.30 -4.56
N THR A 87 12.21 7.41 -4.12
CA THR A 87 11.86 7.65 -2.73
C THR A 87 10.45 8.21 -2.68
N ALA A 88 9.58 7.56 -1.93
CA ALA A 88 8.24 8.04 -1.61
C ALA A 88 8.09 8.30 -0.12
N ILE A 89 7.15 9.15 0.23
CA ILE A 89 6.76 9.46 1.60
C ILE A 89 5.34 8.92 1.78
N VAL A 90 5.15 8.07 2.78
CA VAL A 90 3.84 7.59 3.21
C VAL A 90 3.08 8.74 3.84
N LEU A 91 1.85 8.92 3.40
CA LEU A 91 0.96 9.98 3.82
C LEU A 91 -0.26 9.38 4.51
N GLU A 92 -0.72 10.07 5.54
CA GLU A 92 -2.00 9.82 6.18
C GLU A 92 -2.89 11.04 5.96
N LYS A 93 -4.15 10.82 5.60
CA LYS A 93 -5.11 11.90 5.46
C LYS A 93 -5.40 12.48 6.84
N LYS A 94 -5.33 13.80 6.97
CA LYS A 94 -5.70 14.51 8.21
C LYS A 94 -7.19 14.40 8.49
#